data_AF-R9L0N8-F1
#
_entry.id   AF-R9L0N8-F1
#
_cell.length_a   1.000
_cell.length_b   1.000
_cell.length_c   1.000
_cell.angle_alpha   90.00
_cell.angle_beta   90.00
_cell.angle_gamma   90.00
#
_symmetry.space_group_name_H-M   'P 1'
#
loop_
_entity.id
_entity.type
_entity.pdbx_description
1 polymer ?
#
loop_
_entity_poly.entity_id
_entity_poly.type
_entity_poly.pdbx_seq_one_letter_code
_entity_poly.pdbx_strand_id
1 'polypeptide(L)'
;MEYHKKADLKVECIASNEDLEFFGVSLDDVLERTEAGMHFLRRVKELCGQTQKVEWTNTAYTLNITMLPDERISFEFSECIEDYVISLKHSMAMADEQTLGPLREFIEALENADESEARSLVAHFEKNTREMSH
;
A
#
# COMPACT_ATOMS: atom_id res chain seq x y z
N MET A 1 -17.16 4.34 9.52
CA MET A 1 -16.18 3.52 8.77
C MET A 1 -16.65 2.08 8.63
N GLU A 2 -16.43 1.47 7.46
CA GLU A 2 -16.72 0.06 7.16
C GLU A 2 -15.41 -0.67 6.84
N TYR A 3 -15.27 -1.92 7.29
CA TYR A 3 -14.05 -2.72 7.12
C TYR A 3 -14.37 -4.04 6.41
N HIS A 4 -13.59 -4.37 5.38
CA HIS A 4 -13.81 -5.54 4.55
C HIS A 4 -12.51 -6.31 4.30
N LYS A 5 -12.55 -7.64 4.46
CA LYS A 5 -11.48 -8.53 3.96
C LYS A 5 -11.65 -8.73 2.45
N LYS A 6 -10.59 -8.50 1.68
CA LYS A 6 -10.55 -8.73 0.23
C LYS A 6 -9.74 -9.98 -0.13
N ALA A 7 -8.63 -10.20 0.58
CA ALA A 7 -7.81 -11.41 0.52
C ALA A 7 -7.09 -11.62 1.87
N ASP A 8 -6.26 -12.65 1.98
CA ASP A 8 -5.56 -12.96 3.23
C ASP A 8 -4.63 -11.86 3.71
N LEU A 9 -4.03 -11.10 2.78
CA LEU A 9 -3.13 -9.98 3.06
C LEU A 9 -3.65 -8.68 2.46
N LYS A 10 -4.98 -8.56 2.30
CA LYS A 10 -5.62 -7.41 1.65
C LYS A 10 -6.93 -7.04 2.32
N VAL A 11 -7.04 -5.79 2.74
CA VAL A 11 -8.25 -5.24 3.37
C VAL A 11 -8.64 -3.92 2.73
N GLU A 12 -9.93 -3.61 2.80
CA GLU A 12 -10.49 -2.32 2.39
C GLU A 12 -11.17 -1.66 3.58
N CYS A 13 -10.92 -0.38 3.76
CA CYS A 13 -11.67 0.49 4.66
C CYS A 13 -12.43 1.54 3.83
N ILE A 14 -13.74 1.62 4.01
CA ILE A 14 -14.57 2.68 3.42
C ILE A 14 -14.90 3.69 4.51
N ALA A 15 -14.56 4.95 4.28
CA ALA A 15 -14.75 6.05 5.22
C ALA A 15 -15.54 7.19 4.57
N SER A 16 -16.40 7.83 5.35
CA SER A 16 -17.04 9.10 4.99
C SER A 16 -16.15 10.29 5.39
N ASN A 17 -16.44 11.49 4.89
CA ASN A 17 -15.76 12.70 5.36
C ASN A 17 -15.94 12.94 6.87
N GLU A 18 -17.11 12.63 7.42
CA GLU A 18 -17.38 12.70 8.87
C GLU A 18 -16.47 11.75 9.67
N ASP A 19 -16.14 10.57 9.12
CA ASP A 19 -15.18 9.66 9.75
C ASP A 19 -13.78 10.30 9.78
N LEU A 20 -13.32 10.93 8.69
CA LEU A 20 -12.01 11.60 8.66
C LEU A 20 -11.96 12.75 9.68
N GLU A 21 -13.00 13.58 9.73
CA GLU A 21 -13.12 14.67 10.71
C GLU A 21 -13.10 14.17 12.16
N PHE A 22 -13.74 13.03 12.45
CA PHE A 22 -13.69 12.40 13.77
C PHE A 22 -12.26 12.03 14.20
N PHE A 23 -11.40 11.65 13.24
CA PHE A 23 -9.97 11.41 13.48
C PHE A 23 -9.12 12.69 13.43
N GLY A 24 -9.74 13.87 13.23
CA GLY A 24 -9.05 15.15 13.16
C GLY A 24 -8.15 15.29 11.93
N VAL A 25 -8.49 14.60 10.84
CA VAL A 25 -7.73 14.61 9.58
C VAL A 25 -8.62 15.00 8.42
N SER A 26 -8.06 15.66 7.41
CA SER A 26 -8.74 15.91 6.13
C SER A 26 -8.30 14.90 5.06
N LEU A 27 -9.01 14.85 3.92
CA LEU A 27 -8.54 14.06 2.78
C LEU A 27 -7.22 14.63 2.24
N ASP A 28 -7.07 15.95 2.22
CA ASP A 28 -5.84 16.61 1.75
C ASP A 28 -4.63 16.21 2.58
N ASP A 29 -4.77 16.09 3.91
CA ASP A 29 -3.71 15.57 4.78
C ASP A 29 -3.22 14.19 4.35
N VAL A 30 -4.14 13.32 3.92
CA VAL A 30 -3.83 11.98 3.45
C VAL A 30 -3.12 12.00 2.10
N LEU A 31 -3.62 12.80 1.15
CA LEU A 31 -3.07 12.91 -0.19
C LEU A 31 -1.69 13.58 -0.20
N GLU A 32 -1.53 14.63 0.62
CA GLU A 32 -0.26 15.36 0.81
C GLU A 32 0.71 14.63 1.75
N ARG A 33 0.29 13.53 2.37
CA ARG A 33 1.09 12.71 3.29
C ARG A 33 1.64 13.53 4.47
N THR A 34 0.81 14.41 5.02
CA THR A 34 1.16 15.12 6.27
C THR A 34 1.35 14.12 7.41
N GLU A 35 1.98 14.55 8.51
CA GLU A 35 2.16 13.66 9.67
C GLU A 35 0.83 13.11 10.19
N ALA A 36 -0.21 13.95 10.21
CA ALA A 36 -1.58 13.58 10.59
C ALA A 36 -2.17 12.54 9.62
N GLY A 37 -2.07 12.79 8.30
CA GLY A 37 -2.51 11.85 7.26
C GLY A 37 -1.82 10.49 7.36
N MET A 38 -0.50 10.48 7.55
CA MET A 38 0.27 9.25 7.69
C MET A 38 -0.06 8.49 8.99
N HIS A 39 -0.27 9.20 10.10
CA HIS A 39 -0.70 8.59 11.36
C HIS A 39 -2.10 7.97 11.23
N PHE A 40 -3.03 8.68 10.58
CA PHE A 40 -4.36 8.16 10.27
C PHE A 40 -4.30 6.89 9.43
N LEU A 41 -3.56 6.88 8.32
CA LEU A 41 -3.43 5.70 7.46
C LEU A 41 -2.89 4.47 8.21
N ARG A 42 -1.86 4.65 9.05
CA ARG A 42 -1.34 3.57 9.90
C ARG A 42 -2.41 3.04 10.84
N ARG A 43 -3.14 3.94 11.50
CA ARG A 43 -4.20 3.57 12.44
C ARG A 43 -5.34 2.80 11.76
N VAL A 44 -5.76 3.25 10.57
CA VAL A 44 -6.81 2.59 9.80
C VAL A 44 -6.37 1.21 9.32
N LYS A 45 -5.12 1.05 8.82
CA LYS A 45 -4.56 -0.26 8.46
C LYS A 45 -4.62 -1.23 9.64
N GLU A 46 -4.17 -0.79 10.82
CA GLU A 46 -4.17 -1.60 12.04
C GLU A 46 -5.59 -2.00 12.46
N LEU A 47 -6.51 -1.05 12.54
CA LEU A 47 -7.90 -1.30 12.95
C LEU A 47 -8.61 -2.24 11.97
N CYS A 48 -8.44 -2.01 10.66
CA CYS A 48 -9.05 -2.85 9.64
C CYS A 48 -8.47 -4.27 9.67
N GLY A 49 -7.13 -4.39 9.72
CA GLY A 49 -6.44 -5.67 9.82
C GLY A 49 -6.83 -6.46 11.09
N GLN A 50 -6.91 -5.81 12.25
CA GLN A 50 -7.36 -6.44 13.50
C GLN A 50 -8.81 -6.91 13.41
N THR A 51 -9.70 -6.08 12.86
CA THR A 51 -11.12 -6.43 12.71
C THR A 51 -11.31 -7.61 11.77
N GLN A 52 -10.54 -7.66 10.68
CA GLN A 52 -10.63 -8.70 9.66
C GLN A 52 -9.70 -9.90 9.91
N LYS A 53 -8.94 -9.89 11.03
CA LYS A 53 -7.99 -10.93 11.43
C LYS A 53 -6.94 -11.23 10.36
N VAL A 54 -6.35 -10.18 9.81
CA VAL A 54 -5.23 -10.28 8.86
C VAL A 54 -3.91 -10.31 9.63
N GLU A 55 -3.06 -11.27 9.30
CA GLU A 55 -1.69 -11.38 9.81
C GLU A 55 -0.72 -10.72 8.82
N TRP A 56 -0.36 -9.47 9.09
CA TRP A 56 0.55 -8.72 8.23
C TRP A 56 1.98 -9.29 8.27
N THR A 57 2.58 -9.39 7.09
CA THR A 57 3.97 -9.78 6.88
C THR A 57 4.95 -8.60 7.03
N ASN A 58 4.45 -7.37 6.91
CA ASN A 58 5.21 -6.12 6.91
C ASN A 58 6.21 -6.01 5.73
N THR A 59 5.85 -6.53 4.57
CA THR A 59 6.63 -6.46 3.32
C THR A 59 5.67 -6.27 2.15
N ALA A 60 6.12 -5.63 1.06
CA ALA A 60 5.32 -5.43 -0.15
C ALA A 60 4.07 -4.56 0.07
N TYR A 61 4.18 -3.58 0.97
CA TYR A 61 3.04 -2.73 1.33
C TYR A 61 2.62 -1.84 0.16
N THR A 62 1.32 -1.88 -0.15
CA THR A 62 0.67 -0.98 -1.11
C THR A 62 -0.59 -0.37 -0.50
N LEU A 63 -0.91 0.85 -0.97
CA LEU A 63 -2.11 1.59 -0.60
C LEU A 63 -2.74 2.16 -1.86
N ASN A 64 -3.98 1.77 -2.14
CA ASN A 64 -4.81 2.41 -3.15
C ASN A 64 -5.89 3.25 -2.46
N ILE A 65 -6.01 4.51 -2.90
CA ILE A 65 -7.03 5.44 -2.41
C ILE A 65 -7.97 5.74 -3.56
N THR A 66 -9.26 5.45 -3.38
CA THR A 66 -10.28 5.66 -4.41
C THR A 66 -11.41 6.53 -3.86
N MET A 67 -11.73 7.61 -4.58
CA MET A 67 -12.95 8.38 -4.33
C MET A 67 -14.14 7.62 -4.92
N LEU A 68 -15.09 7.23 -4.07
CA LEU A 68 -16.30 6.53 -4.49
C LEU A 68 -17.36 7.54 -5.00
N PRO A 69 -18.33 7.09 -5.84
CA PRO A 69 -19.36 7.97 -6.39
C PRO A 69 -20.26 8.66 -5.37
N ASP A 70 -20.33 8.13 -4.14
CA ASP A 70 -21.12 8.66 -3.03
C ASP A 70 -20.29 9.51 -2.05
N GLU A 71 -19.18 10.07 -2.54
CA GLU A 71 -18.26 10.94 -1.79
C GLU A 71 -17.53 10.25 -0.63
N ARG A 72 -17.72 8.94 -0.43
CA ARG A 72 -16.90 8.14 0.48
C ARG A 72 -15.55 7.84 -0.14
N ILE A 73 -14.58 7.53 0.72
CA ILE A 73 -13.21 7.21 0.32
C ILE A 73 -12.95 5.74 0.66
N SER A 74 -12.48 4.98 -0.32
CA SER A 74 -11.95 3.63 -0.12
C SER A 74 -10.43 3.70 0.06
N PHE A 75 -9.96 3.14 1.18
CA PHE A 75 -8.55 2.87 1.47
C PHE A 75 -8.31 1.37 1.40
N GLU A 76 -7.65 0.93 0.34
CA GLU A 76 -7.28 -0.47 0.16
C GLU A 76 -5.81 -0.68 0.55
N PHE A 77 -5.60 -1.47 1.60
CA PHE A 77 -4.27 -1.80 2.12
C PHE A 77 -3.94 -3.24 1.72
N SER A 78 -2.76 -3.45 1.14
CA SER A 78 -2.34 -4.78 0.70
C SER A 78 -0.86 -5.04 0.98
N GLU A 79 -0.56 -6.31 1.27
CA GLU A 79 0.79 -6.89 1.26
C GLU A 79 0.85 -8.10 0.32
N CYS A 80 -0.09 -8.19 -0.63
CA CYS A 80 -0.06 -9.17 -1.71
C CYS A 80 1.04 -8.80 -2.73
N ILE A 81 1.84 -9.78 -3.15
CA ILE A 81 2.89 -9.58 -4.15
C ILE A 81 2.31 -9.06 -5.47
N GLU A 82 1.14 -9.56 -5.88
CA GLU A 82 0.46 -9.13 -7.11
C GLU A 82 0.16 -7.62 -7.11
N ASP A 83 -0.38 -7.08 -6.01
CA ASP A 83 -0.67 -5.65 -5.88
C ASP A 83 0.62 -4.82 -5.88
N TYR A 84 1.69 -5.33 -5.26
CA TYR A 84 3.01 -4.71 -5.27
C TYR A 84 3.60 -4.65 -6.69
N VAL A 85 3.51 -5.74 -7.46
CA VAL A 85 3.94 -5.80 -8.87
C VAL A 85 3.16 -4.78 -9.71
N ILE A 86 1.84 -4.68 -9.51
CA ILE A 86 1.01 -3.67 -10.18
C ILE A 86 1.50 -2.24 -9.84
N SER A 87 1.78 -1.96 -8.57
CA SER A 87 2.32 -0.66 -8.12
C SER A 87 3.69 -0.35 -8.74
N LEU A 88 4.58 -1.34 -8.85
CA LEU A 88 5.87 -1.17 -9.52
C LEU A 88 5.70 -0.86 -11.01
N LYS A 89 4.79 -1.57 -11.70
CA LYS A 89 4.47 -1.32 -13.12
C LYS A 89 3.92 0.09 -13.34
N HIS A 90 3.09 0.59 -12.43
CA HIS A 90 2.66 2.00 -12.49
C HIS A 90 3.82 2.97 -12.32
N SER A 91 4.76 2.65 -11.42
CA SER A 91 5.95 3.47 -11.17
C SER A 91 6.91 3.51 -12.38
N MET A 92 6.92 2.46 -13.22
CA MET A 92 7.69 2.46 -14.48
C MET A 92 7.29 3.60 -15.43
N ALA A 93 6.03 4.05 -15.40
CA ALA A 93 5.57 5.15 -16.26
C ALA A 93 6.27 6.48 -15.95
N MET A 94 6.85 6.62 -14.76
CA MET A 94 7.56 7.82 -14.31
C MET A 94 9.08 7.59 -14.13
N ALA A 95 9.58 6.39 -14.44
CA ALA A 95 10.98 6.04 -14.29
C ALA A 95 11.83 6.62 -15.43
N ASP A 96 13.05 7.06 -15.11
CA ASP A 96 14.05 7.40 -16.12
C ASP A 96 14.63 6.15 -16.81
N GLU A 97 15.35 6.36 -17.92
CA GLU A 97 15.93 5.26 -18.71
C GLU A 97 16.91 4.39 -17.90
N GLN A 98 17.59 4.95 -16.90
CA GLN A 98 18.57 4.23 -16.08
C GLN A 98 17.88 3.31 -15.06
N THR A 99 16.71 3.71 -14.57
CA THR A 99 15.93 2.98 -13.57
C THR A 99 15.00 1.94 -14.21
N LEU A 100 14.59 2.17 -15.46
CA LEU A 100 13.59 1.35 -16.14
C LEU A 100 14.06 -0.08 -16.40
N GLY A 101 15.33 -0.28 -16.75
CA GLY A 101 15.92 -1.61 -16.95
C GLY A 101 15.90 -2.46 -15.67
N PRO A 102 16.58 -2.03 -14.59
CA PRO A 102 16.58 -2.73 -13.31
C PRO A 102 15.18 -2.97 -12.74
N LEU A 103 14.27 -1.99 -12.86
CA LEU A 103 12.90 -2.13 -12.37
C LEU A 103 12.13 -3.20 -13.15
N ARG A 104 12.34 -3.31 -14.47
CA ARG A 104 11.73 -4.37 -15.29
C ARG A 104 12.26 -5.75 -14.91
N GLU A 105 13.57 -5.90 -14.75
CA GLU A 105 14.20 -7.15 -14.31
C GLU A 105 13.68 -7.59 -12.94
N PHE A 106 13.51 -6.64 -12.02
CA PHE A 106 12.96 -6.92 -10.69
C PHE A 106 11.50 -7.38 -10.76
N ILE A 107 10.66 -6.71 -11.56
CA ILE A 107 9.27 -7.13 -11.78
C ILE A 107 9.22 -8.55 -12.37
N GLU A 108 10.03 -8.84 -13.38
CA GLU A 108 10.09 -10.17 -14.00
C GLU A 108 10.54 -11.24 -13.00
N ALA A 109 11.49 -10.93 -12.12
CA ALA A 109 11.90 -11.84 -11.06
C ALA A 109 10.74 -12.13 -10.08
N LEU A 110 9.97 -11.11 -9.68
CA LEU A 110 8.82 -11.29 -8.80
C LEU A 110 7.69 -12.10 -9.45
N GLU A 111 7.43 -11.92 -10.74
CA GLU A 111 6.37 -12.65 -11.46
C GLU A 111 6.69 -14.14 -11.68
N ASN A 112 7.97 -14.51 -11.67
CA ASN A 112 8.41 -15.89 -11.83
C ASN A 112 8.76 -16.60 -10.52
N ALA A 113 8.83 -15.86 -9.41
CA ALA A 113 9.12 -16.39 -8.09
C ALA A 113 7.87 -16.99 -7.42
N ASP A 114 8.07 -17.96 -6.52
CA ASP A 114 7.01 -18.34 -5.59
C ASP A 114 6.83 -17.27 -4.49
N GLU A 115 5.75 -17.40 -3.71
CA GLU A 115 5.38 -16.44 -2.68
C GLU A 115 6.52 -16.16 -1.67
N SER A 116 7.25 -17.21 -1.25
CA SER A 116 8.31 -17.07 -0.25
C SER A 116 9.53 -16.37 -0.83
N GLU A 117 9.92 -16.75 -2.05
CA GLU A 117 11.04 -16.13 -2.76
C GLU A 117 10.73 -14.67 -3.10
N ALA A 118 9.54 -14.38 -3.64
CA ALA A 118 9.10 -13.03 -3.97
C ALA A 118 9.14 -12.11 -2.74
N ARG A 119 8.65 -12.58 -1.58
CA ARG A 119 8.72 -11.80 -0.33
C ARG A 119 10.15 -11.52 0.09
N SER A 120 11.05 -12.50 -0.04
CA SER A 120 12.47 -12.30 0.26
C SER A 120 13.11 -11.26 -0.67
N LEU A 121 12.79 -11.30 -1.96
CA LEU A 121 13.25 -10.33 -2.95
C LEU A 121 12.76 -8.90 -2.62
N VAL A 122 11.47 -8.74 -2.30
CA VAL A 122 10.91 -7.45 -1.90
C VAL A 122 11.55 -6.93 -0.62
N ALA A 123 11.71 -7.76 0.41
CA ALA A 123 12.35 -7.35 1.65
C ALA A 123 13.79 -6.86 1.44
N HIS A 124 14.54 -7.51 0.56
CA HIS A 124 15.89 -7.07 0.20
C HIS A 124 15.88 -5.72 -0.52
N PHE A 125 14.97 -5.55 -1.49
CA PHE A 125 14.81 -4.31 -2.25
C PHE A 125 14.40 -3.12 -1.36
N GLU A 126 13.40 -3.30 -0.49
CA GLU A 126 12.93 -2.27 0.45
C GLU A 126 14.00 -1.88 1.47
N LYS A 127 14.86 -2.83 1.88
CA LYS A 127 15.98 -2.52 2.77
C LYS A 127 17.02 -1.64 2.07
N ASN A 128 17.43 -2.00 0.87
CA ASN A 128 18.46 -1.27 0.12
C ASN A 128 18.01 0.17 -0.20
N THR A 129 16.74 0.37 -0.55
CA THR A 129 16.18 1.70 -0.84
C THR A 129 16.14 2.62 0.38
N ARG A 130 15.86 2.08 1.58
CA ARG A 130 15.91 2.84 2.84
C ARG A 130 17.33 3.27 3.19
N GLU A 131 18.32 2.41 2.98
CA GLU A 131 19.73 2.71 3.26
C GLU A 131 20.30 3.80 2.34
N MET A 132 19.78 3.93 1.11
CA MET A 132 20.18 4.99 0.17
C MET A 132 19.53 6.35 0.43
N SER A 133 18.52 6.42 1.29
CA SER A 133 17.74 7.64 1.58
C SER A 133 18.28 8.42 2.79
N HIS A 134 19.44 8.02 3.33
CA HIS A 134 20.16 8.62 4.46
C HIS A 134 21.55 9.10 4.02
#